data_AF-G0N1G0-F1
#
_entry.id   AF-G0N1G0-F1
#
_cell.length_a   1.000
_cell.length_b   1.000
_cell.length_c   1.000
_cell.angle_alpha   90.00
_cell.angle_beta   90.00
_cell.angle_gamma   90.00
#
_symmetry.space_group_name_H-M   'P 1'
#
loop_
_entity.id
_entity.type
_entity.pdbx_description
1 polymer ?
#
loop_
_entity_poly.entity_id
_entity_poly.type
_entity_poly.pdbx_seq_one_letter_code
_entity_poly.pdbx_strand_id
1 'polypeptide(L)'
;MISSLLEVPDLGLRRVLEKYGHDEISLKYWKNENGTDIIYGPENMKSIKNSDFLEVFAQDFILMVRNQKKVMRNFLVEIFGENYLEATVFKDSINTDQLKTEILSLKIENQDQILSILPFFNAIGKLEISGYSKINEEKLQIDKIMELDQWKQAKELEVFHFRISAPIQNFLHFSRVFITLERITVEDLVMLKKSPTLEFWEIWLIENQPESYFSSRFGPPNIDSDDLEYEKVRWFFKIPFFFSKKKMRCLQWSFMTISYCFIAQKLINCVVEP
;
A
#
# COMPACT_ATOMS: atom_id res chain seq x y z
N MET A 1 -21.77 -21.22 28.83
CA MET A 1 -20.95 -21.31 27.60
C MET A 1 -21.71 -20.49 26.57
N ILE A 2 -21.12 -19.40 26.05
CA ILE A 2 -21.79 -18.22 25.46
C ILE A 2 -22.17 -17.17 26.52
N SER A 3 -21.18 -16.43 27.04
CA SER A 3 -21.29 -15.02 27.48
C SER A 3 -19.99 -14.56 28.16
N SER A 4 -18.99 -14.12 27.39
CA SER A 4 -17.94 -13.18 27.85
C SER A 4 -16.96 -12.81 26.72
N LEU A 5 -17.43 -12.73 25.47
CA LEU A 5 -16.60 -12.31 24.31
C LEU A 5 -16.72 -10.81 24.01
N LEU A 6 -17.05 -10.01 25.01
CA LEU A 6 -17.11 -8.55 24.91
C LEU A 6 -16.30 -7.97 26.05
N GLU A 7 -15.43 -7.02 25.70
CA GLU A 7 -14.61 -6.15 26.56
C GLU A 7 -13.17 -6.62 26.86
N VAL A 8 -12.27 -6.47 25.88
CA VAL A 8 -10.98 -5.78 26.10
C VAL A 8 -10.65 -4.99 24.82
N PRO A 9 -10.29 -3.70 24.86
CA PRO A 9 -9.89 -2.95 23.67
C PRO A 9 -8.51 -3.45 23.20
N ASP A 10 -8.46 -3.99 21.99
CA ASP A 10 -7.25 -4.44 21.31
C ASP A 10 -6.30 -3.26 21.04
N LEU A 11 -5.14 -3.26 21.70
CA LEU A 11 -3.99 -2.37 21.45
C LEU A 11 -2.75 -3.27 21.44
N GLY A 12 -2.23 -3.66 20.26
CA GLY A 12 -1.00 -4.46 20.17
C GLY A 12 -0.31 -4.40 18.82
N LEU A 13 1.02 -4.53 18.75
CA LEU A 13 1.77 -4.54 17.49
C LEU A 13 1.86 -6.00 16.97
N ARG A 14 1.16 -6.36 15.88
CA ARG A 14 1.26 -7.68 15.27
C ARG A 14 2.44 -7.75 14.28
N ARG A 15 3.09 -8.90 14.25
CA ARG A 15 3.66 -9.50 13.04
C ARG A 15 4.69 -8.67 12.25
N VAL A 16 5.96 -8.87 12.61
CA VAL A 16 7.04 -8.78 11.61
C VAL A 16 6.99 -10.04 10.74
N LEU A 17 6.76 -9.95 9.41
CA LEU A 17 6.92 -11.10 8.50
C LEU A 17 8.17 -10.96 7.67
N GLU A 18 9.13 -11.85 7.84
CA GLU A 18 10.12 -12.12 6.79
C GLU A 18 9.63 -13.27 5.92
N LYS A 19 9.45 -13.05 4.60
CA LYS A 19 9.11 -14.13 3.65
C LYS A 19 10.27 -14.41 2.70
N TYR A 20 11.15 -15.32 3.08
CA TYR A 20 11.89 -16.14 2.10
C TYR A 20 11.01 -17.34 1.74
N GLY A 21 11.26 -18.06 0.64
CA GLY A 21 10.55 -19.32 0.41
C GLY A 21 10.62 -20.21 1.66
N HIS A 22 9.50 -20.87 2.00
CA HIS A 22 9.28 -21.82 3.12
C HIS A 22 9.71 -21.45 4.56
N ASP A 23 10.52 -20.41 4.80
CA ASP A 23 10.94 -19.96 6.12
C ASP A 23 10.27 -18.62 6.47
N GLU A 24 9.22 -18.67 7.30
CA GLU A 24 8.52 -17.50 7.84
C GLU A 24 8.96 -17.28 9.30
N ILE A 25 9.59 -16.14 9.58
CA ILE A 25 9.82 -15.70 10.96
C ILE A 25 8.69 -14.75 11.33
N SER A 26 7.94 -15.09 12.37
CA SER A 26 6.87 -14.27 12.93
C SER A 26 7.11 -14.07 14.41
N LEU A 27 7.27 -12.82 14.82
CA LEU A 27 7.31 -12.39 16.22
C LEU A 27 6.06 -11.57 16.54
N LYS A 28 5.45 -11.82 17.70
CA LYS A 28 4.29 -11.05 18.20
C LYS A 28 4.54 -10.65 19.64
N TYR A 29 4.28 -9.37 19.94
CA TYR A 29 4.54 -8.77 21.25
C TYR A 29 3.21 -8.33 21.86
N TRP A 30 2.91 -8.81 23.06
CA TRP A 30 1.64 -8.55 23.74
C TRP A 30 1.88 -8.04 25.15
N LYS A 31 1.10 -7.05 25.56
CA LYS A 31 1.03 -6.64 26.97
C LYS A 31 0.28 -7.72 27.76
N ASN A 32 0.83 -8.12 28.90
CA ASN A 32 0.13 -8.92 29.90
C ASN A 32 0.10 -8.17 31.25
N GLU A 33 -0.53 -8.76 32.27
CA GLU A 33 -0.70 -8.12 33.58
C GLU A 33 0.61 -7.69 34.25
N ASN A 34 1.73 -8.31 33.90
CA ASN A 34 3.00 -8.14 34.60
C ASN A 34 4.20 -7.90 33.66
N GLY A 35 3.97 -7.48 32.41
CA GLY A 35 5.01 -7.24 31.42
C GLY A 35 4.60 -7.59 29.98
N THR A 36 5.48 -8.30 29.28
CA THR A 36 5.37 -8.58 27.83
C THR A 36 5.46 -10.07 27.53
N ASP A 37 4.56 -10.58 26.69
CA ASP A 37 4.69 -11.89 26.05
C ASP A 37 5.19 -11.77 24.62
N ILE A 38 6.23 -12.53 24.30
CA ILE A 38 6.78 -12.69 22.94
C ILE A 38 6.39 -14.07 22.43
N ILE A 39 5.60 -14.12 21.37
CA ILE A 39 5.19 -15.37 20.71
C ILE A 39 5.99 -15.53 19.43
N TYR A 40 6.58 -16.71 19.23
CA TYR A 40 7.41 -17.02 18.06
C TYR A 40 7.19 -18.45 17.56
N GLY A 41 7.07 -18.59 16.23
CA GLY A 41 6.67 -19.86 15.63
C GLY A 41 5.24 -20.28 16.01
N PRO A 42 4.88 -21.56 15.84
CA PRO A 42 3.50 -22.02 16.05
C PRO A 42 3.08 -22.10 17.52
N GLU A 43 4.01 -22.44 18.43
CA GLU A 43 3.66 -22.78 19.82
C GLU A 43 4.64 -22.23 20.88
N ASN A 44 5.64 -21.42 20.51
CA ASN A 44 6.59 -20.92 21.52
C ASN A 44 6.19 -19.54 22.04
N MET A 45 6.39 -19.36 23.35
CA MET A 45 6.14 -18.11 24.05
C MET A 45 7.23 -17.86 25.10
N LYS A 46 7.65 -16.61 25.23
CA LYS A 46 8.56 -16.12 26.27
C LYS A 46 7.94 -14.90 26.96
N SER A 47 7.82 -14.95 28.28
CA SER A 47 7.32 -13.82 29.08
C SER A 47 8.47 -13.03 29.70
N ILE A 48 8.44 -11.71 29.56
CA ILE A 48 9.39 -10.76 30.16
C ILE A 48 8.64 -9.94 31.19
N LYS A 49 8.97 -10.12 32.48
CA LYS A 49 8.32 -9.40 33.59
C LYS A 49 8.79 -7.95 33.66
N ASN A 50 7.92 -7.07 34.17
CA ASN A 50 8.19 -5.64 34.39
C ASN A 50 8.73 -4.93 33.15
N SER A 51 8.18 -5.24 31.97
CA SER A 51 8.61 -4.68 30.70
C SER A 51 7.46 -4.04 29.94
N ASP A 52 7.76 -3.01 29.17
CA ASP A 52 6.85 -2.46 28.18
C ASP A 52 7.01 -3.18 26.84
N PHE A 53 5.90 -3.59 26.22
CA PHE A 53 5.95 -4.42 25.02
C PHE A 53 6.43 -3.66 23.78
N LEU A 54 6.22 -2.33 23.71
CA LEU A 54 6.72 -1.49 22.63
C LEU A 54 8.23 -1.31 22.77
N GLU A 55 8.74 -1.14 24.00
CA GLU A 55 10.18 -1.09 24.26
C GLU A 55 10.86 -2.41 23.89
N VAL A 56 10.26 -3.54 24.28
CA VAL A 56 10.78 -4.88 23.94
C VAL A 56 10.78 -5.09 22.42
N PHE A 57 9.67 -4.76 21.73
CA PHE A 57 9.62 -4.78 20.27
C PHE A 57 10.71 -3.91 19.65
N ALA A 58 10.85 -2.67 20.12
CA ALA A 58 11.80 -1.73 19.56
C ALA A 58 13.24 -2.22 19.71
N GLN A 59 13.61 -2.78 20.86
CA GLN A 59 14.92 -3.37 21.08
C GLN A 59 15.22 -4.49 20.07
N ASP A 60 14.28 -5.43 19.90
CA ASP A 60 14.42 -6.53 18.95
C ASP A 60 14.47 -6.02 17.50
N PHE A 61 13.63 -5.05 17.16
CA PHE A 61 13.61 -4.41 15.84
C PHE A 61 14.95 -3.71 15.53
N ILE A 62 15.51 -2.99 16.50
CA ILE A 62 16.82 -2.33 16.36
C ILE A 62 17.94 -3.36 16.16
N LEU A 63 17.88 -4.48 16.88
CA LEU A 63 18.84 -5.58 16.66
C LEU A 63 18.70 -6.17 15.25
N MET A 64 17.49 -6.29 14.73
CA MET A 64 17.24 -6.76 13.37
C MET A 64 17.81 -5.80 12.32
N VAL A 65 17.55 -4.50 12.48
CA VAL A 65 18.10 -3.43 11.64
C VAL A 65 19.63 -3.51 11.59
N ARG A 66 20.28 -3.57 12.75
CA ARG A 66 21.76 -3.57 12.87
C ARG A 66 22.43 -4.85 12.36
N ASN A 67 21.72 -5.97 12.38
CA ASN A 67 22.30 -7.28 12.03
C ASN A 67 21.81 -7.82 10.69
N GLN A 68 21.12 -7.01 9.88
CA GLN A 68 20.61 -7.44 8.58
C GLN A 68 21.77 -7.76 7.62
N LYS A 69 21.95 -9.04 7.29
CA LYS A 69 23.01 -9.50 6.36
C LYS A 69 22.57 -9.57 4.90
N LYS A 70 21.27 -9.65 4.64
CA LYS A 70 20.68 -9.82 3.30
C LYS A 70 19.41 -9.00 3.17
N VAL A 71 19.13 -8.56 1.94
CA VAL A 71 17.87 -7.89 1.58
C VAL A 71 16.72 -8.88 1.75
N MET A 72 15.70 -8.49 2.51
CA MET A 72 14.50 -9.30 2.71
C MET A 72 13.58 -9.16 1.51
N ARG A 73 12.93 -10.24 1.09
CA ARG A 73 11.97 -10.15 -0.02
C ARG A 73 10.67 -9.48 0.42
N ASN A 74 10.17 -9.81 1.60
CA ASN A 74 8.99 -9.18 2.17
C ASN A 74 9.25 -8.94 3.65
N PHE A 75 8.86 -7.74 4.11
CA PHE A 75 8.83 -7.35 5.50
C PHE A 75 7.42 -6.84 5.83
N LEU A 76 6.61 -7.59 6.59
CA LEU A 76 5.35 -7.07 7.14
C LEU A 76 5.63 -6.39 8.47
N VAL A 77 4.90 -5.33 8.81
CA VAL A 77 4.67 -4.86 10.18
C VAL A 77 3.17 -4.62 10.34
N GLU A 78 2.56 -5.13 11.40
CA GLU A 78 1.16 -4.90 11.73
C GLU A 78 1.07 -4.18 13.10
N ILE A 79 0.30 -3.10 13.22
CA ILE A 79 0.17 -2.29 14.45
C ILE A 79 -1.31 -2.10 14.76
N PHE A 80 -1.80 -2.61 15.89
CA PHE A 80 -3.19 -2.47 16.34
C PHE A 80 -3.35 -1.42 17.43
N GLY A 81 -4.50 -0.75 17.35
CA GLY A 81 -4.96 0.32 18.22
C GLY A 81 -4.10 1.58 18.08
N GLU A 82 -4.36 2.58 18.92
CA GLU A 82 -3.60 3.85 18.99
C GLU A 82 -2.14 3.72 19.44
N ASN A 83 -1.58 2.50 19.47
CA ASN A 83 -0.17 2.32 19.72
C ASN A 83 0.62 2.95 18.58
N TYR A 84 1.49 3.89 18.92
CA TYR A 84 2.53 4.36 18.03
C TYR A 84 3.85 4.31 18.76
N LEU A 85 4.87 3.98 18.00
CA LEU A 85 6.24 3.97 18.46
C LEU A 85 6.72 5.41 18.44
N GLU A 86 6.85 6.03 19.61
CA GLU A 86 7.44 7.36 19.66
C GLU A 86 8.85 7.31 19.04
N ALA A 87 9.18 8.30 18.22
CA ALA A 87 10.52 8.43 17.64
C ALA A 87 11.63 8.43 18.72
N THR A 88 11.28 8.79 19.96
CA THR A 88 12.15 8.72 21.14
C THR A 88 12.69 7.33 21.41
N VAL A 89 11.88 6.29 21.19
CA VAL A 89 12.24 4.87 21.39
C VAL A 89 13.35 4.43 20.43
N PHE A 90 13.49 5.12 19.29
CA PHE A 90 14.44 4.79 18.23
C PHE A 90 15.52 5.83 17.99
N LYS A 91 15.68 6.81 18.89
CA LYS A 91 16.65 7.92 18.73
C LYS A 91 18.06 7.45 18.39
N ASP A 92 18.49 6.30 18.93
CA ASP A 92 19.83 5.74 18.71
C ASP A 92 19.96 4.87 17.44
N SER A 93 18.88 4.72 16.68
CA SER A 93 18.76 3.77 15.56
C SER A 93 18.57 4.44 14.21
N ILE A 94 18.11 5.69 14.21
CA ILE A 94 17.93 6.51 13.00
C ILE A 94 19.26 6.74 12.25
N ASN A 95 20.40 6.63 12.95
CA ASN A 95 21.74 6.77 12.38
C ASN A 95 22.43 5.44 12.02
N THR A 96 21.75 4.30 12.15
CA THR A 96 22.29 2.97 11.80
C THR A 96 21.75 2.45 10.47
N ASP A 97 22.46 1.50 9.86
CA ASP A 97 22.12 0.89 8.56
C ASP A 97 20.61 0.61 8.43
N GLN A 98 19.92 1.35 7.56
CA GLN A 98 18.49 1.17 7.31
C GLN A 98 18.18 -0.21 6.70
N LEU A 99 17.07 -0.82 7.14
CA LEU A 99 16.59 -2.10 6.64
C LEU A 99 16.35 -2.05 5.13
N LYS A 100 16.80 -3.10 4.45
CA LYS A 100 16.61 -3.32 3.02
C LYS A 100 15.54 -4.37 2.81
N THR A 101 14.46 -4.03 2.11
CA THR A 101 13.41 -4.98 1.75
C THR A 101 12.90 -4.73 0.33
N GLU A 102 12.59 -5.78 -0.42
CA GLU A 102 11.97 -5.62 -1.74
C GLU A 102 10.51 -5.14 -1.59
N ILE A 103 9.79 -5.69 -0.62
CA ILE A 103 8.39 -5.34 -0.30
C ILE A 103 8.29 -5.00 1.18
N LEU A 104 7.80 -3.80 1.48
CA LEU A 104 7.42 -3.40 2.85
C LEU A 104 5.89 -3.37 2.91
N SER A 105 5.32 -4.24 3.73
CA SER A 105 3.88 -4.27 3.99
C SER A 105 3.61 -3.71 5.39
N LEU A 106 2.73 -2.72 5.48
CA LEU A 106 2.33 -2.08 6.73
C LEU A 106 0.83 -2.26 6.91
N LYS A 107 0.44 -2.94 7.99
CA LYS A 107 -0.97 -3.06 8.37
C LYS A 107 -1.24 -2.21 9.60
N ILE A 108 -1.93 -1.11 9.41
CA ILE A 108 -1.94 0.04 10.33
C ILE A 108 -3.33 0.68 10.37
N GLU A 109 -3.54 1.62 11.28
CA GLU A 109 -4.78 2.41 11.43
C GLU A 109 -4.60 3.87 11.00
N ASN A 110 -3.40 4.44 11.15
CA ASN A 110 -3.18 5.87 10.92
C ASN A 110 -1.77 6.20 10.40
N GLN A 111 -1.59 7.46 10.04
CA GLN A 111 -0.34 7.96 9.49
C GLN A 111 0.83 7.92 10.48
N ASP A 112 0.58 8.21 11.76
CA ASP A 112 1.64 8.30 12.76
C ASP A 112 2.31 6.94 13.00
N GLN A 113 1.54 5.85 12.88
CA GLN A 113 2.09 4.49 12.85
C GLN A 113 3.04 4.26 11.67
N ILE A 114 2.68 4.74 10.47
CA ILE A 114 3.58 4.66 9.29
C ILE A 114 4.85 5.46 9.55
N LEU A 115 4.73 6.69 10.05
CA LEU A 115 5.88 7.55 10.38
C LEU A 115 6.79 6.92 11.43
N SER A 116 6.25 6.07 12.31
CA SER A 116 7.02 5.39 13.34
C SER A 116 7.85 4.20 12.84
N ILE A 117 7.61 3.71 11.61
CA ILE A 117 8.27 2.52 11.05
C ILE A 117 9.00 2.81 9.74
N LEU A 118 8.36 3.55 8.82
CA LEU A 118 8.86 3.79 7.48
C LEU A 118 10.27 4.40 7.43
N PRO A 119 10.68 5.32 8.34
CA PRO A 119 12.04 5.89 8.33
C PRO A 119 13.19 4.89 8.53
N PHE A 120 12.91 3.67 9.03
CA PHE A 120 13.93 2.63 9.23
C PHE A 120 14.30 1.88 7.96
N PHE A 121 13.68 2.19 6.83
CA PHE A 121 13.93 1.55 5.54
C PHE A 121 14.61 2.51 4.56
N ASN A 122 15.43 2.01 3.63
CA ASN A 122 16.11 2.83 2.61
C ASN A 122 15.57 2.63 1.19
N ALA A 123 15.34 1.38 0.79
CA ALA A 123 15.02 0.99 -0.56
C ALA A 123 13.85 0.04 -0.49
N ILE A 124 12.70 0.55 -0.90
CA ILE A 124 11.45 -0.19 -0.94
C ILE A 124 11.08 -0.33 -2.42
N GLY A 125 11.17 -1.54 -2.95
CA GLY A 125 10.66 -1.80 -4.30
C GLY A 125 9.16 -1.54 -4.36
N LYS A 126 8.43 -2.06 -3.37
CA LYS A 126 6.98 -1.91 -3.22
C LYS A 126 6.58 -1.57 -1.79
N LEU A 127 5.82 -0.50 -1.62
CA LEU A 127 5.18 -0.13 -0.36
C LEU A 127 3.71 -0.57 -0.39
N GLU A 128 3.32 -1.46 0.52
CA GLU A 128 1.95 -1.89 0.71
C GLU A 128 1.44 -1.34 2.04
N ILE A 129 0.31 -0.64 2.04
CA ILE A 129 -0.36 -0.13 3.23
C ILE A 129 -1.76 -0.73 3.28
N SER A 130 -2.17 -1.24 4.44
CA SER A 130 -3.45 -1.90 4.59
C SER A 130 -4.10 -1.53 5.92
N GLY A 131 -5.39 -1.16 5.87
CA GLY A 131 -6.21 -1.02 7.05
C GLY A 131 -6.69 -2.38 7.61
N TYR A 132 -7.36 -2.34 8.75
CA TYR A 132 -7.98 -3.55 9.34
C TYR A 132 -9.41 -3.79 8.86
N SER A 133 -10.09 -2.74 8.42
CA SER A 133 -11.42 -2.84 7.86
C SER A 133 -11.42 -3.69 6.59
N LYS A 134 -12.54 -4.37 6.32
CA LYS A 134 -12.73 -5.08 5.04
C LYS A 134 -13.21 -4.15 3.92
N ILE A 135 -13.53 -2.90 4.24
CA ILE A 135 -14.13 -1.92 3.33
C ILE A 135 -13.29 -0.64 3.36
N ASN A 136 -13.13 0.03 2.21
CA ASN A 136 -12.33 1.26 2.06
C ASN A 136 -13.07 2.51 2.60
N GLU A 137 -13.62 2.45 3.81
CA GLU A 137 -14.38 3.56 4.43
C GLU A 137 -13.48 4.51 5.23
N GLU A 138 -12.38 4.00 5.77
CA GLU A 138 -11.48 4.77 6.62
C GLU A 138 -10.59 5.68 5.78
N LYS A 139 -10.46 6.94 6.21
CA LYS A 139 -9.62 7.92 5.53
C LYS A 139 -8.19 7.83 6.07
N LEU A 140 -7.23 7.54 5.19
CA LEU A 140 -5.82 7.62 5.55
C LEU A 140 -5.26 9.00 5.19
N GLN A 141 -4.79 9.73 6.21
CA GLN A 141 -3.99 10.93 6.02
C GLN A 141 -2.60 10.53 5.52
N ILE A 142 -2.10 11.21 4.49
CA ILE A 142 -0.80 10.90 3.88
C ILE A 142 0.12 12.11 3.70
N ASP A 143 -0.27 13.30 4.14
CA ASP A 143 0.49 14.56 4.03
C ASP A 143 1.92 14.47 4.56
N LYS A 144 2.12 14.05 5.81
CA LYS A 144 3.45 13.87 6.39
C LYS A 144 4.28 12.74 5.76
N ILE A 145 3.67 11.61 5.41
CA ILE A 145 4.40 10.45 4.85
C ILE A 145 4.88 10.72 3.42
N MET A 146 4.15 11.52 2.65
CA MET A 146 4.55 11.91 1.30
C MET A 146 5.85 12.72 1.31
N GLU A 147 6.21 13.34 2.43
CA GLU A 147 7.45 14.10 2.57
C GLU A 147 8.68 13.23 2.80
N LEU A 148 8.51 11.96 3.19
CA LEU A 148 9.61 11.05 3.45
C LEU A 148 10.34 10.62 2.18
N ASP A 149 11.66 10.50 2.26
CA ASP A 149 12.48 10.01 1.15
C ASP A 149 12.07 8.60 0.74
N GLN A 150 11.67 7.75 1.69
CA GLN A 150 11.21 6.39 1.44
C GLN A 150 9.95 6.36 0.56
N TRP A 151 9.03 7.31 0.75
CA TRP A 151 7.86 7.45 -0.11
C TRP A 151 8.25 7.90 -1.51
N LYS A 152 9.14 8.90 -1.60
CA LYS A 152 9.60 9.49 -2.86
C LYS A 152 10.47 8.53 -3.69
N GLN A 153 11.13 7.57 -3.04
CA GLN A 153 12.02 6.58 -3.68
C GLN A 153 11.34 5.25 -3.98
N ALA A 154 10.20 4.94 -3.35
CA ALA A 154 9.48 3.70 -3.60
C ALA A 154 8.98 3.64 -5.06
N LYS A 155 9.09 2.45 -5.69
CA LYS A 155 8.77 2.27 -7.11
C LYS A 155 7.29 1.93 -7.33
N GLU A 156 6.70 1.21 -6.40
CA GLU A 156 5.33 0.71 -6.45
C GLU A 156 4.61 1.01 -5.14
N LEU A 157 3.33 1.36 -5.23
CA LEU A 157 2.47 1.65 -4.08
C LEU A 157 1.16 0.87 -4.20
N GLU A 158 0.77 0.19 -3.12
CA GLU A 158 -0.58 -0.34 -2.98
C GLU A 158 -1.15 0.08 -1.63
N VAL A 159 -2.38 0.62 -1.64
CA VAL A 159 -3.11 0.98 -0.43
C VAL A 159 -4.47 0.30 -0.45
N PHE A 160 -4.70 -0.54 0.55
CA PHE A 160 -5.92 -1.31 0.74
C PHE A 160 -6.67 -0.83 1.97
N HIS A 161 -8.00 -0.95 1.95
CA HIS A 161 -8.86 -0.69 3.11
C HIS A 161 -8.84 0.76 3.60
N PHE A 162 -8.30 1.67 2.80
CA PHE A 162 -8.32 3.10 3.04
C PHE A 162 -8.76 3.87 1.81
N ARG A 163 -9.39 5.02 2.03
CA ARG A 163 -9.57 6.08 1.05
C ARG A 163 -8.56 7.20 1.30
N ILE A 164 -8.02 7.73 0.23
CA ILE A 164 -7.01 8.78 0.26
C ILE A 164 -7.57 10.06 -0.36
N SER A 165 -7.24 11.18 0.25
CA SER A 165 -7.56 12.52 -0.24
C SER A 165 -6.24 13.27 -0.44
N ALA A 166 -5.67 13.14 -1.64
CA ALA A 166 -4.40 13.77 -1.97
C ALA A 166 -4.34 14.08 -3.48
N PRO A 167 -3.61 15.16 -3.88
CA PRO A 167 -3.40 15.48 -5.28
C PRO A 167 -2.69 14.34 -6.03
N ILE A 168 -3.13 14.06 -7.27
CA ILE A 168 -2.60 12.95 -8.08
C ILE A 168 -1.09 13.06 -8.35
N GLN A 169 -0.57 14.30 -8.34
CA GLN A 169 0.82 14.64 -8.61
C GLN A 169 1.77 13.92 -7.63
N ASN A 170 1.33 13.70 -6.39
CA ASN A 170 2.11 13.04 -5.34
C ASN A 170 2.30 11.54 -5.56
N PHE A 171 1.68 10.98 -6.60
CA PHE A 171 1.80 9.57 -6.95
C PHE A 171 2.47 9.35 -8.31
N LEU A 172 2.70 10.40 -9.10
CA LEU A 172 3.17 10.27 -10.50
C LEU A 172 4.57 9.68 -10.65
N HIS A 173 5.39 9.69 -9.59
CA HIS A 173 6.72 9.06 -9.59
C HIS A 173 6.64 7.54 -9.51
N PHE A 174 5.56 6.97 -8.98
CA PHE A 174 5.37 5.52 -8.92
C PHE A 174 5.11 4.93 -10.32
N SER A 175 5.77 3.81 -10.60
CA SER A 175 5.54 3.03 -11.81
C SER A 175 4.24 2.21 -11.73
N ARG A 176 3.88 1.76 -10.52
CA ARG A 176 2.65 1.04 -10.24
C ARG A 176 1.92 1.60 -9.02
N VAL A 177 0.62 1.82 -9.15
CA VAL A 177 -0.22 2.35 -8.07
C VAL A 177 -1.54 1.61 -8.01
N PHE A 178 -1.91 1.10 -6.84
CA PHE A 178 -3.25 0.63 -6.52
C PHE A 178 -3.76 1.40 -5.29
N ILE A 179 -4.75 2.28 -5.45
CA ILE A 179 -5.26 3.10 -4.33
C ILE A 179 -6.77 3.32 -4.46
N THR A 180 -7.42 3.70 -3.37
CA THR A 180 -8.77 4.31 -3.43
C THR A 180 -8.66 5.80 -3.21
N LEU A 181 -9.13 6.61 -4.15
CA LEU A 181 -9.20 8.06 -4.02
C LEU A 181 -10.63 8.50 -3.70
N GLU A 182 -10.77 9.51 -2.84
CA GLU A 182 -12.07 10.14 -2.57
C GLU A 182 -12.63 10.79 -3.84
N ARG A 183 -11.76 11.45 -4.63
CA ARG A 183 -12.15 12.19 -5.83
C ARG A 183 -11.03 12.15 -6.86
N ILE A 184 -11.42 12.23 -8.13
CA ILE A 184 -10.52 12.40 -9.25
C ILE A 184 -11.17 13.35 -10.26
N THR A 185 -10.35 14.21 -10.86
CA THR A 185 -10.79 15.17 -11.89
C THR A 185 -10.35 14.72 -13.28
N VAL A 186 -10.91 15.34 -14.32
CA VAL A 186 -10.48 15.12 -15.71
C VAL A 186 -9.03 15.58 -15.90
N GLU A 187 -8.65 16.69 -15.26
CA GLU A 187 -7.29 17.23 -15.25
C GLU A 187 -6.30 16.23 -14.66
N ASP A 188 -6.67 15.54 -13.57
CA ASP A 188 -5.85 14.48 -12.98
C ASP A 188 -5.58 13.36 -13.98
N LEU A 189 -6.61 12.91 -14.72
CA LEU A 189 -6.44 11.89 -15.76
C LEU A 189 -5.57 12.38 -16.93
N VAL A 190 -5.67 13.65 -17.30
CA VAL A 190 -4.79 14.25 -18.31
C VAL A 190 -3.34 14.25 -17.83
N MET A 191 -3.08 14.45 -16.53
CA MET A 191 -1.74 14.34 -15.96
C MET A 191 -1.24 12.89 -15.98
N LEU A 192 -2.06 11.92 -15.57
CA LEU A 192 -1.73 10.48 -15.65
C LEU A 192 -1.36 10.07 -17.06
N LYS A 193 -2.11 10.57 -18.05
CA LYS A 193 -1.83 10.31 -19.47
C LYS A 193 -0.46 10.79 -19.92
N LYS A 194 0.08 11.84 -19.29
CA LYS A 194 1.39 12.42 -19.63
C LYS A 194 2.55 11.83 -18.83
N SER A 195 2.29 11.09 -17.74
CA SER A 195 3.36 10.54 -16.91
C SER A 195 4.19 9.49 -17.68
N PRO A 196 5.52 9.63 -17.81
CA PRO A 196 6.37 8.72 -18.59
C PRO A 196 6.75 7.44 -17.84
N THR A 197 6.75 7.46 -16.51
CA THR A 197 7.16 6.36 -15.61
C THR A 197 6.07 5.31 -15.41
N LEU A 198 4.85 5.64 -15.83
CA LEU A 198 3.65 4.93 -15.45
C LEU A 198 3.46 3.64 -16.27
N GLU A 199 3.51 2.50 -15.58
CA GLU A 199 3.27 1.16 -16.14
C GLU A 199 1.84 0.66 -15.93
N PHE A 200 1.35 0.76 -14.70
CA PHE A 200 0.03 0.24 -14.33
C PHE A 200 -0.56 1.00 -13.15
N TRP A 201 -1.72 1.58 -13.32
CA TRP A 201 -2.46 2.25 -12.26
C TRP A 201 -3.87 1.70 -12.17
N GLU A 202 -4.34 1.53 -10.94
CA GLU A 202 -5.72 1.18 -10.64
C GLU A 202 -6.18 2.04 -9.47
N ILE A 203 -7.19 2.86 -9.73
CA ILE A 203 -7.77 3.79 -8.78
C ILE A 203 -9.22 3.37 -8.56
N TRP A 204 -9.53 2.95 -7.34
CA TRP A 204 -10.91 2.77 -6.90
C TRP A 204 -11.50 4.13 -6.51
N LEU A 205 -12.75 4.38 -6.89
CA LEU A 205 -13.50 5.59 -6.61
C LEU A 205 -14.71 5.25 -5.75
N ILE A 206 -14.96 6.08 -4.73
CA ILE A 206 -16.15 5.92 -3.89
C ILE A 206 -17.41 6.45 -4.59
N GLU A 207 -17.27 7.52 -5.38
CA GLU A 207 -18.37 8.14 -6.11
C GLU A 207 -18.18 7.98 -7.62
N ASN A 208 -19.23 7.49 -8.29
CA ASN A 208 -19.21 7.08 -9.70
C ASN A 208 -19.67 8.24 -10.60
N GLN A 209 -18.80 9.23 -10.91
CA GLN A 209 -19.26 10.44 -11.63
C GLN A 209 -18.18 11.14 -12.48
N PRO A 210 -17.71 10.59 -13.62
CA PRO A 210 -17.20 11.55 -14.62
C PRO A 210 -17.52 11.26 -16.11
N GLU A 211 -18.46 10.36 -16.42
CA GLU A 211 -18.72 9.88 -17.80
C GLU A 211 -18.93 10.98 -18.84
N SER A 212 -19.80 11.95 -18.52
CA SER A 212 -20.17 13.01 -19.45
C SER A 212 -18.99 13.92 -19.77
N TYR A 213 -18.15 14.22 -18.78
CA TYR A 213 -16.97 15.07 -18.96
C TYR A 213 -15.84 14.35 -19.69
N PHE A 214 -15.65 13.04 -19.49
CA PHE A 214 -14.63 12.27 -20.20
C PHE A 214 -14.88 12.19 -21.69
N SER A 215 -16.12 11.92 -22.10
CA SER A 215 -16.48 11.84 -23.51
C SER A 215 -16.22 13.16 -24.25
N SER A 216 -16.44 14.30 -23.58
CA SER A 216 -16.12 15.61 -24.14
C SER A 216 -14.61 15.83 -24.35
N ARG A 217 -13.77 15.26 -23.48
CA ARG A 217 -12.32 15.52 -23.46
C ARG A 217 -11.52 14.54 -24.30
N PHE A 218 -11.91 13.27 -24.30
CA PHE A 218 -11.19 12.16 -24.93
C PHE A 218 -11.88 11.59 -26.17
N GLY A 219 -13.08 12.08 -26.50
CA GLY A 219 -13.91 11.53 -27.55
C GLY A 219 -14.78 10.37 -27.04
N PRO A 220 -15.58 9.74 -27.93
CA PRO A 220 -16.44 8.64 -27.54
C PRO A 220 -15.62 7.45 -27.00
N PRO A 221 -16.09 6.77 -25.94
CA PRO A 221 -15.45 5.56 -25.45
C PRO A 221 -15.72 4.35 -26.36
N ASN A 222 -14.94 3.30 -26.14
CA ASN A 222 -15.30 1.94 -26.53
C ASN A 222 -16.01 1.30 -25.34
N ILE A 223 -17.19 0.75 -25.56
CA ILE A 223 -18.01 0.16 -24.51
C ILE A 223 -18.05 -1.35 -24.76
N ASP A 224 -17.67 -2.13 -23.76
CA ASP A 224 -17.85 -3.58 -23.71
C ASP A 224 -18.41 -4.00 -22.34
N SER A 225 -18.72 -5.27 -22.16
CA SER A 225 -19.14 -5.84 -20.87
C SER A 225 -18.10 -6.82 -20.38
N ASP A 226 -17.97 -6.95 -19.05
CA ASP A 226 -17.16 -7.99 -18.45
C ASP A 226 -17.90 -9.31 -18.26
N ASP A 227 -17.20 -10.32 -17.73
CA ASP A 227 -17.76 -11.65 -17.48
C ASP A 227 -18.92 -11.64 -16.47
N LEU A 228 -19.12 -10.54 -15.75
CA LEU A 228 -20.20 -10.31 -14.80
C LEU A 228 -21.28 -9.35 -15.35
N GLU A 229 -21.25 -9.07 -16.65
CA GLU A 229 -22.15 -8.17 -17.38
C GLU A 229 -22.09 -6.70 -16.93
N TYR A 230 -21.05 -6.30 -16.19
CA TYR A 230 -20.83 -4.89 -15.89
C TYR A 230 -20.23 -4.17 -17.09
N GLU A 231 -20.75 -2.97 -17.35
CA GLU A 231 -20.25 -2.12 -18.43
C GLU A 231 -18.80 -1.66 -18.15
N LYS A 232 -17.96 -1.82 -19.18
CA LYS A 232 -16.57 -1.40 -19.24
C LYS A 232 -16.43 -0.32 -20.31
N VAL A 233 -16.04 0.86 -19.87
CA VAL A 233 -15.89 2.06 -20.70
C VAL A 233 -14.40 2.33 -20.90
N ARG A 234 -13.91 2.29 -22.15
CA ARG A 234 -12.47 2.32 -22.45
C ARG A 234 -12.09 3.40 -23.46
N TRP A 235 -11.01 4.12 -23.16
CA TRP A 235 -10.31 5.01 -24.07
C TRP A 235 -8.90 4.53 -24.34
N PHE A 236 -8.55 4.42 -25.61
CA PHE A 236 -7.22 3.98 -26.05
C PHE A 236 -6.38 5.13 -26.59
N PHE A 237 -5.13 5.21 -26.17
CA PHE A 237 -4.20 6.26 -26.56
C PHE A 237 -2.91 5.66 -27.12
N LYS A 238 -2.51 6.12 -28.30
CA LYS A 238 -1.22 5.78 -28.90
C LYS A 238 -0.09 6.37 -28.06
N ILE A 239 0.96 5.58 -27.84
CA ILE A 239 2.18 6.04 -27.19
C ILE A 239 3.10 6.64 -28.27
N PRO A 240 3.67 7.84 -28.07
CA PRO A 240 4.69 8.38 -28.97
C PRO A 240 5.86 7.38 -29.11
N PHE A 241 6.43 7.29 -30.31
CA PHE A 241 7.26 6.20 -30.86
C PHE A 241 8.42 5.62 -30.01
N PHE A 242 8.78 6.21 -28.87
CA PHE A 242 10.00 5.88 -28.12
C PHE A 242 9.92 4.64 -27.22
N PHE A 243 8.74 4.06 -26.92
CA PHE A 243 8.63 3.00 -25.90
C PHE A 243 8.06 1.63 -26.34
N SER A 244 7.63 1.46 -27.60
CA SER A 244 7.46 0.17 -28.33
C SER A 244 6.34 0.27 -29.37
N LYS A 245 6.57 -0.28 -30.57
CA LYS A 245 5.58 -0.30 -31.68
C LYS A 245 4.33 -1.17 -31.43
N LYS A 246 4.14 -1.75 -30.24
CA LYS A 246 3.13 -2.79 -29.98
C LYS A 246 2.30 -2.59 -28.71
N LYS A 247 2.43 -1.46 -28.00
CA LYS A 247 1.65 -1.14 -26.81
C LYS A 247 0.85 0.15 -27.01
N MET A 248 -0.35 0.19 -26.42
CA MET A 248 -1.17 1.40 -26.29
C MET A 248 -1.47 1.64 -24.82
N ARG A 249 -1.77 2.88 -24.44
CA ARG A 249 -2.32 3.17 -23.11
C ARG A 249 -3.82 3.00 -23.14
N CYS A 250 -4.38 2.35 -22.14
CA CYS A 250 -5.80 2.17 -21.95
C CYS A 250 -6.20 2.86 -20.66
N LEU A 251 -7.12 3.82 -20.76
CA LEU A 251 -7.92 4.27 -19.64
C LEU A 251 -9.20 3.45 -19.67
N GLN A 252 -9.41 2.61 -18.66
CA GLN A 252 -10.63 1.85 -18.48
C GLN A 252 -11.36 2.41 -17.26
N TRP A 253 -12.67 2.50 -17.38
CA TRP A 253 -13.57 2.64 -16.25
C TRP A 253 -14.53 1.46 -16.23
N SER A 254 -14.68 0.86 -15.07
CA SER A 254 -15.59 -0.25 -14.83
C SER A 254 -16.01 -0.22 -13.37
N PHE A 255 -17.30 -0.34 -13.07
CA PHE A 255 -17.85 -0.46 -11.70
C PHE A 255 -16.97 0.13 -10.57
N MET A 256 -17.07 1.45 -10.32
CA MET A 256 -16.29 2.17 -9.28
C MET A 256 -14.75 2.14 -9.43
N THR A 257 -14.20 1.69 -10.56
CA THR A 257 -12.74 1.63 -10.78
C THR A 257 -12.32 2.37 -12.04
N ILE A 258 -11.27 3.18 -11.92
CA ILE A 258 -10.53 3.71 -13.06
C ILE A 258 -9.17 3.01 -13.11
N SER A 259 -8.93 2.25 -14.17
CA SER A 259 -7.64 1.63 -14.44
C SER A 259 -6.94 2.36 -15.57
N TYR A 260 -5.63 2.58 -15.44
CA TYR A 260 -4.80 3.13 -16.48
C TYR A 260 -3.57 2.25 -16.70
N CYS A 261 -3.54 1.52 -17.81
CA CYS A 261 -2.56 0.46 -18.04
C CYS A 261 -2.04 0.42 -19.48
N PHE A 262 -0.97 -0.34 -19.70
CA PHE A 262 -0.54 -0.72 -21.04
C PHE A 262 -1.31 -1.94 -21.55
N ILE A 263 -1.89 -1.83 -22.74
CA ILE A 263 -2.52 -2.94 -23.46
C ILE A 263 -1.77 -3.22 -24.76
N ALA A 264 -1.60 -4.50 -25.10
CA ALA A 264 -1.01 -4.91 -26.36
C ALA A 264 -1.93 -4.51 -27.52
N GLN A 265 -1.38 -3.83 -28.54
CA GLN A 265 -2.16 -3.31 -29.66
C GLN A 265 -2.93 -4.39 -30.43
N LYS A 266 -2.44 -5.64 -30.41
CA LYS A 266 -3.10 -6.80 -31.04
C LYS A 266 -4.42 -7.20 -30.37
N LEU A 267 -4.58 -6.98 -29.06
CA LEU A 267 -5.80 -7.36 -28.34
C LEU A 267 -6.98 -6.45 -28.69
N ILE A 268 -6.71 -5.22 -29.14
CA ILE A 268 -7.74 -4.25 -29.52
C ILE A 268 -8.28 -4.55 -30.91
N ASN A 269 -7.43 -4.97 -31.85
CA ASN A 269 -7.87 -5.35 -33.20
C ASN A 269 -8.80 -6.58 -33.20
N CYS A 270 -8.82 -7.38 -32.12
CA CYS A 270 -9.79 -8.47 -31.96
C CYS A 270 -11.16 -8.02 -31.44
N VAL A 271 -11.26 -6.81 -30.89
CA VAL A 271 -12.51 -6.21 -30.36
C VAL A 271 -13.12 -5.23 -31.37
N VAL A 272 -12.34 -4.79 -32.36
CA VAL A 272 -12.73 -3.77 -33.37
C VAL A 272 -12.60 -4.33 -34.80
N GLU A 273 -12.97 -5.59 -35.01
CA GLU A 273 -13.33 -6.07 -36.35
C GLU A 273 -14.86 -6.25 -36.44
N PRO A 274 -15.48 -5.85 -37.58
CA PRO A 274 -16.92 -5.58 -37.70
C PRO A 274 -17.83 -6.81 -37.58
#